data_AF-A0A858R5A0-F1
#
_entry.id   AF-A0A858R5A0-F1
#
_cell.length_a   1.000
_cell.length_b   1.000
_cell.length_c   1.000
_cell.angle_alpha   90.00
_cell.angle_beta   90.00
_cell.angle_gamma   90.00
#
_symmetry.space_group_name_H-M   'P 1'
#
loop_
_entity.id
_entity.type
_entity.pdbx_description
1 polymer ?
#
loop_
_entity_poly.entity_id
_entity_poly.type
_entity_poly.pdbx_seq_one_letter_code
_entity_poly.pdbx_strand_id
1 'polypeptide(L)' 'MNEDKAKGRFDEAKGKLKESAGDLTGDPALRREGREDQASGKIDQMKGHVKDAIRDLKR' A
#
# COMPACT_ATOMS: atom_id res chain seq x y z
N MET A 1 19.08 -5.47 4.06
CA MET A 1 18.30 -4.96 2.91
C MET A 1 16.88 -5.45 3.11
N ASN A 2 15.96 -4.50 3.35
CA ASN A 2 14.87 -4.67 4.30
C ASN A 2 13.67 -5.39 3.70
N GLU A 3 13.22 -6.47 4.35
CA GLU A 3 12.01 -7.23 4.03
C GLU A 3 10.77 -6.34 3.92
N ASP A 4 10.70 -5.25 4.68
CA ASP A 4 9.61 -4.26 4.63
C ASP A 4 9.44 -3.59 3.27
N LYS A 5 10.55 -3.30 2.56
CA LYS A 5 10.47 -2.67 1.22
C LYS A 5 9.99 -3.66 0.17
N ALA A 6 10.34 -4.94 0.31
CA ALA A 6 9.86 -5.99 -0.57
C ALA A 6 8.37 -6.27 -0.33
N LYS A 7 7.95 -6.30 0.94
CA LYS A 7 6.55 -6.48 1.34
C LYS A 7 5.66 -5.35 0.82
N GLY A 8 6.06 -4.10 1.01
CA GLY A 8 5.30 -2.94 0.50
C GLY A 8 5.14 -2.94 -1.03
N ARG A 9 6.17 -3.36 -1.78
CA ARG A 9 6.07 -3.52 -3.24
C ARG A 9 5.15 -4.69 -3.63
N PHE A 10 5.18 -5.78 -2.86
CA PHE A 10 4.33 -6.94 -3.09
C PHE A 10 2.86 -6.62 -2.84
N ASP A 11 2.54 -5.92 -1.75
CA ASP A 11 1.19 -5.48 -1.43
C ASP A 11 0.67 -4.46 -2.47
N GLU A 12 1.51 -3.52 -2.93
CA GLU A 12 1.11 -2.58 -4.00
C GLU A 12 0.83 -3.30 -5.33
N ALA A 13 1.67 -4.28 -5.70
CA ALA A 13 1.45 -5.10 -6.88
C ALA A 13 0.16 -5.93 -6.76
N LYS A 14 -0.08 -6.55 -5.60
CA LYS A 14 -1.28 -7.33 -5.31
C LYS A 14 -2.55 -6.49 -5.34
N GLY A 15 -2.51 -5.27 -4.80
CA GLY A 15 -3.61 -4.31 -4.83
C GLY A 15 -3.97 -3.89 -6.25
N LYS A 16 -2.97 -3.55 -7.08
CA LYS A 16 -3.19 -3.27 -8.52
C LYS A 16 -3.77 -4.46 -9.26
N LEU A 17 -3.31 -5.67 -8.93
CA LEU A 17 -3.77 -6.89 -9.59
C LEU A 17 -5.23 -7.21 -9.23
N LYS A 18 -5.63 -7.03 -7.96
CA LYS A 18 -7.03 -7.13 -7.52
C LYS A 18 -7.92 -6.07 -8.15
N GLU A 19 -7.43 -4.83 -8.26
CA GLU A 19 -8.19 -3.75 -8.91
C GLU A 19 -8.43 -4.07 -10.38
N SER A 20 -7.39 -4.43 -11.14
CA SER A 20 -7.50 -4.83 -12.54
C SER A 20 -8.37 -6.08 -12.72
N ALA A 21 -8.24 -7.08 -11.84
CA ALA A 21 -9.06 -8.28 -11.88
C ALA A 21 -10.54 -7.94 -11.64
N GLY A 22 -10.86 -7.11 -10.64
CA GLY A 22 -12.23 -6.65 -10.38
C GLY A 22 -12.79 -5.74 -11.48
N ASP A 23 -11.93 -4.98 -12.17
CA ASP A 23 -12.29 -4.23 -13.38
C ASP A 23 -12.71 -5.17 -14.52
N LEU A 24 -11.91 -6.21 -14.75
CA LEU A 24 -12.11 -7.20 -15.81
C LEU A 24 -13.30 -8.13 -15.54
N THR A 25 -13.50 -8.57 -14.30
CA THR A 25 -14.60 -9.48 -13.94
C THR A 25 -15.89 -8.74 -13.56
N GLY A 26 -15.85 -7.40 -13.46
CA GLY A 26 -16.96 -6.59 -12.98
C GLY A 26 -17.29 -6.80 -11.50
N ASP A 27 -16.36 -7.36 -10.72
CA ASP A 27 -16.57 -7.68 -9.32
C ASP A 27 -16.27 -6.45 -8.42
N PRO A 28 -17.30 -5.86 -7.77
CA PRO A 28 -17.12 -4.67 -6.96
C PRO A 28 -16.36 -4.93 -5.66
N ALA A 29 -16.35 -6.17 -5.15
CA ALA A 29 -15.62 -6.52 -3.94
C ALA A 29 -14.10 -6.48 -4.22
N LEU A 30 -13.63 -7.09 -5.31
CA LEU A 30 -12.23 -7.05 -5.73
C LEU A 30 -11.71 -5.62 -5.97
N ARG A 31 -12.51 -4.77 -6.64
CA ARG A 31 -12.19 -3.35 -6.83
C ARG A 31 -12.12 -2.56 -5.53
N ARG A 32 -12.97 -2.91 -4.56
CA ARG A 32 -13.01 -2.23 -3.27
C ARG A 32 -11.83 -2.65 -2.42
N GLU A 33 -11.56 -3.94 -2.35
CA GLU A 33 -10.44 -4.52 -1.59
C GLU A 33 -9.09 -4.00 -2.11
N GLY A 34 -8.90 -3.93 -3.44
CA GLY A 34 -7.69 -3.34 -4.04
C GLY A 34 -7.49 -1.85 -3.73
N ARG A 35 -8.58 -1.07 -3.66
CA ARG A 35 -8.53 0.36 -3.28
C ARG A 35 -8.27 0.57 -1.79
N GLU A 36 -8.88 -0.27 -0.94
CA GLU A 36 -8.66 -0.22 0.51
C GLU A 36 -7.20 -0.57 0.87
N ASP A 37 -6.62 -1.58 0.22
CA ASP A 37 -5.20 -1.95 0.35
C ASP A 37 -4.27 -0.78 -0.02
N GLN A 38 -4.51 -0.12 -1.18
CA GLN A 38 -3.72 1.04 -1.61
C GLN A 38 -3.86 2.24 -0.66
N ALA A 39 -5.07 2.50 -0.15
CA ALA A 39 -5.32 3.60 0.77
C ALA A 39 -4.60 3.38 2.10
N SER A 40 -4.69 2.17 2.67
CA SER A 40 -3.98 1.85 3.92
C SER A 40 -2.47 1.91 3.72
N GLY A 41 -1.95 1.34 2.63
CA GLY A 41 -0.51 1.36 2.31
C GLY A 41 0.05 2.78 2.18
N LYS A 42 -0.69 3.71 1.56
CA LYS A 42 -0.30 5.14 1.51
C LYS A 42 -0.30 5.80 2.88
N ILE A 43 -1.28 5.50 3.72
CA ILE A 43 -1.36 6.04 5.08
C ILE A 43 -0.18 5.54 5.94
N ASP A 44 0.15 4.25 5.85
CA ASP A 44 1.29 3.67 6.57
C ASP A 44 2.62 4.22 6.08
N GLN A 45 2.81 4.41 4.77
CA GLN A 45 3.99 5.09 4.23
C GLN A 45 4.10 6.52 4.75
N MET A 46 3.00 7.29 4.73
CA MET A 46 3.00 8.67 5.18
C MET A 46 3.31 8.77 6.69
N LYS A 47 2.72 7.89 7.51
CA LYS A 47 3.07 7.78 8.93
C LYS A 47 4.53 7.41 9.14
N GLY A 48 5.07 6.49 8.35
CA GLY A 48 6.48 6.12 8.35
C GLY A 48 7.37 7.32 8.07
N HIS A 49 7.11 8.04 6.97
CA HIS A 49 7.85 9.24 6.58
C HIS A 49 7.81 10.34 7.65
N VAL A 50 6.65 10.58 8.27
CA VAL A 50 6.51 11.56 9.37
C VAL A 50 7.31 11.11 10.60
N LYS A 51 7.25 9.83 10.97
CA LYS A 51 8.04 9.28 12.09
C LYS A 51 9.54 9.39 11.83
N ASP A 52 9.99 9.07 10.61
CA ASP A 52 11.39 9.18 10.21
C ASP A 52 11.86 10.63 10.24
N ALA A 53 11.09 11.57 9.67
CA ALA A 53 11.43 12.99 9.70
C ALA A 53 11.55 13.56 11.13
N ILE A 54 10.64 13.16 12.04
CA ILE A 54 10.71 13.54 13.46
C ILE A 54 11.94 12.91 14.13
N ARG A 55 12.30 11.68 13.77
CA ARG A 55 13.47 10.98 14.32
C ARG A 55 14.77 11.62 13.85
N ASP A 56 14.87 12.00 12.58
CA ASP A 56 16.01 12.72 12.02
C ASP A 56 16.17 14.10 12.67
N LEU A 57 15.08 14.83 12.92
CA LEU A 57 15.12 16.13 13.58
C LEU A 57 15.56 16.06 15.05
N LYS A 58 15.31 14.93 15.72
CA LYS A 58 15.66 14.71 17.14
C LYS A 58 17.09 14.18 17.33
N ARG A 59 17.77 13.79 16.25
CA ARG A 59 19.14 13.28 16.27
C ARG A 59 20.15 14.42 16.18
#